data_AF-A0A5D2M0E2-F1
#
_entry.id   AF-A0A5D2M0E2-F1
#
_cell.length_a   1.000
_cell.length_b   1.000
_cell.length_c   1.000
_cell.angle_alpha   90.00
_cell.angle_beta   90.00
_cell.angle_gamma   90.00
#
_symmetry.space_group_name_H-M   'P 1'
#
loop_
_entity.id
_entity.type
_entity.pdbx_description
1 polymer ?
#
loop_
_entity_poly.entity_id
_entity_poly.type
_entity_poly.pdbx_seq_one_letter_code
_entity_poly.pdbx_strand_id
1 'polypeptide(L)'
;MPLGTAIHNIEILLGKGGQLARAVAAVVKLLAKEGKSATLKLPSGEAPESKCWLRKRPVVKGVVMSSVDHPHGRGEGRAPIGRKKPKTPWGYPTLGRRSRKRNKYSDNLILRRRSK
;
A
#
# COMPACT_ATOMS: atom_id res chain seq x y z
N MET A 1 -19.48 -1.63 22.24
CA MET A 1 -18.13 -2.24 22.30
C MET A 1 -17.23 -1.34 23.13
N PRO A 2 -16.47 -1.88 24.09
CA PRO A 2 -15.56 -1.10 24.89
C PRO A 2 -14.40 -0.55 24.05
N LEU A 3 -13.78 0.54 24.49
CA LEU A 3 -12.57 1.07 23.86
C LEU A 3 -11.41 0.08 24.08
N GLY A 4 -10.49 -0.01 23.11
CA GLY A 4 -9.34 -0.92 23.14
C GLY A 4 -9.60 -2.32 22.57
N THR A 5 -10.84 -2.67 22.21
CA THR A 5 -11.16 -3.98 21.64
C THR A 5 -10.47 -4.23 20.30
N ALA A 6 -10.03 -5.47 20.11
CA ALA A 6 -9.53 -6.02 18.86
C ALA A 6 -10.71 -6.41 17.95
N ILE A 7 -10.83 -5.75 16.79
CA ILE A 7 -11.93 -5.94 15.84
C ILE A 7 -11.36 -6.35 14.48
N HIS A 8 -12.04 -7.30 13.82
CA HIS A 8 -11.76 -7.75 12.46
C HIS A 8 -13.02 -7.63 11.59
N ASN A 9 -12.88 -7.76 10.26
CA ASN A 9 -14.00 -7.72 9.31
C ASN A 9 -14.91 -6.48 9.40
N ILE A 10 -14.32 -5.28 9.29
CA ILE A 10 -15.02 -4.00 9.51
C ILE A 10 -15.61 -3.45 8.21
N GLU A 11 -16.86 -3.00 8.27
CA GLU A 11 -17.56 -2.31 7.17
C GLU A 11 -17.23 -0.81 7.14
N ILE A 12 -17.03 -0.25 5.95
CA ILE A 12 -16.83 1.20 5.75
C ILE A 12 -18.18 1.90 5.53
N LEU A 13 -19.12 1.22 4.87
CA LEU A 13 -20.46 1.68 4.57
C LEU A 13 -21.44 0.59 4.97
N LEU A 14 -22.55 0.98 5.60
CA LEU A 14 -23.56 0.07 6.12
C LEU A 14 -24.09 -0.84 5.00
N GLY A 15 -24.09 -2.16 5.24
CA GLY A 15 -24.68 -3.15 4.33
C GLY A 15 -23.81 -3.51 3.13
N LYS A 16 -22.57 -3.00 3.03
CA LYS A 16 -21.62 -3.38 1.97
C LYS A 16 -20.71 -4.56 2.34
N GLY A 17 -20.91 -5.14 3.52
CA GLY A 17 -20.04 -6.19 4.04
C GLY A 17 -18.71 -5.66 4.56
N GLY A 18 -18.00 -6.51 5.30
CA GLY A 18 -16.68 -6.19 5.85
C GLY A 18 -15.63 -6.00 4.75
N GLN A 19 -14.94 -4.87 4.79
CA GLN A 19 -13.94 -4.47 3.79
C GLN A 19 -12.54 -4.37 4.39
N LEU A 20 -12.44 -4.05 5.68
CA LEU A 20 -11.17 -3.85 6.39
C LEU A 20 -10.85 -5.04 7.30
N ALA A 21 -9.56 -5.28 7.52
CA ALA A 21 -9.04 -6.34 8.38
C ALA A 21 -9.63 -7.73 8.06
N ARG A 22 -9.47 -8.13 6.80
CA ARG A 22 -9.86 -9.45 6.26
C ARG A 22 -8.71 -10.44 6.15
N ALA A 23 -7.47 -9.96 6.19
CA ALA A 23 -6.30 -10.82 6.09
C ALA A 23 -6.11 -11.62 7.39
N VAL A 24 -5.38 -12.74 7.30
CA VAL A 24 -5.01 -13.55 8.45
C VAL A 24 -4.31 -12.69 9.50
N ALA A 25 -4.72 -12.83 10.76
CA ALA A 25 -4.22 -12.05 11.90
C ALA A 25 -4.34 -10.52 11.75
N ALA A 26 -5.12 -10.01 10.79
CA ALA A 26 -5.37 -8.59 10.67
C ALA A 26 -6.40 -8.16 11.73
N VAL A 27 -5.92 -7.40 12.73
CA VAL A 27 -6.73 -6.86 13.81
C VAL A 27 -6.62 -5.35 13.85
N VAL A 28 -7.75 -4.69 14.06
CA VAL A 28 -7.86 -3.24 14.25
C VAL A 28 -8.18 -2.96 15.71
N LYS A 29 -7.52 -1.96 16.31
CA LYS A 29 -7.89 -1.51 17.66
C LYS A 29 -8.85 -0.34 17.59
N LEU A 30 -9.96 -0.43 18.34
CA LEU A 30 -10.87 0.70 18.57
C LEU A 30 -10.21 1.67 19.55
N LEU A 31 -9.89 2.88 19.11
CA LEU A 31 -9.23 3.89 19.96
C LEU A 31 -10.24 4.79 20.66
N ALA A 32 -11.20 5.31 19.89
CA ALA A 32 -12.21 6.23 20.38
C ALA A 32 -13.52 6.03 19.60
N LYS A 33 -14.63 6.34 20.25
CA LYS A 33 -15.96 6.39 19.64
C LYS A 33 -16.57 7.74 19.98
N GLU A 34 -16.83 8.55 18.96
CA GLU A 34 -17.40 9.89 19.08
C GLU A 34 -18.70 9.95 18.28
N GLY A 35 -19.84 9.87 18.96
CA GLY A 35 -21.16 9.92 18.34
C GLY A 35 -21.33 8.93 17.18
N LYS A 36 -21.40 9.46 15.94
CA LYS A 36 -21.63 8.72 14.69
C LYS A 36 -20.36 8.16 14.05
N SER A 37 -19.17 8.51 14.55
CA SER A 37 -17.88 8.07 14.01
C SER A 37 -17.04 7.31 15.04
N ALA A 38 -16.15 6.43 14.56
CA ALA A 38 -15.24 5.66 15.39
C ALA A 38 -13.82 5.74 14.82
N THR A 39 -12.85 5.99 15.70
CA THR A 39 -11.44 6.08 15.35
C THR A 39 -10.77 4.72 15.54
N LEU A 40 -10.14 4.24 14.47
CA LEU A 40 -9.61 2.89 14.34
C LEU A 40 -8.11 2.91 13.98
N LYS A 41 -7.31 2.06 14.63
CA LYS A 41 -5.90 1.84 14.27
C LYS A 41 -5.74 0.57 13.44
N LEU A 42 -5.37 0.73 12.16
CA LEU A 42 -5.27 -0.38 11.20
C LEU A 42 -3.93 -1.14 11.29
N PRO A 43 -3.95 -2.48 11.05
CA PRO A 43 -2.75 -3.30 10.98
C PRO A 43 -2.00 -3.05 9.67
N SER A 44 -0.69 -3.04 9.80
CA SER A 44 0.28 -2.74 8.76
C SER A 44 0.71 -4.05 8.09
N GLY A 45 0.24 -4.33 6.87
CA GLY A 45 0.54 -5.59 6.20
C GLY A 45 1.99 -5.70 5.74
N GLU A 46 2.71 -6.68 6.29
CA GLU A 46 3.95 -7.22 5.72
C GLU A 46 3.61 -8.30 4.68
N ALA A 47 4.48 -8.50 3.69
CA ALA A 47 4.25 -9.43 2.60
C ALA A 47 4.89 -10.79 2.90
N PRO A 48 4.14 -11.91 2.88
CA PRO A 48 4.72 -13.24 3.05
C PRO A 48 5.52 -13.67 1.81
N GLU A 49 6.64 -14.34 2.06
CA GLU A 49 7.65 -14.75 1.09
C GLU A 49 7.43 -16.21 0.66
N SER A 50 6.79 -16.41 -0.49
CA SER A 50 6.84 -17.59 -1.38
C SER A 50 5.77 -17.39 -2.47
N LYS A 51 6.10 -17.54 -3.76
CA LYS A 51 5.28 -16.97 -4.86
C LYS A 51 4.81 -17.95 -5.93
N CYS A 52 5.54 -19.02 -6.24
CA CYS A 52 5.27 -19.83 -7.44
C CYS A 52 3.93 -20.59 -7.37
N TRP A 53 3.60 -21.21 -6.23
CA TRP A 53 2.33 -21.92 -6.02
C TRP A 53 1.12 -20.99 -5.85
N LEU A 54 1.37 -19.72 -5.48
CA LEU A 54 0.35 -18.69 -5.27
C LEU A 54 -0.03 -17.95 -6.56
N ARG A 55 0.22 -18.54 -7.74
CA ARG A 55 0.01 -17.92 -9.07
C ARG A 55 0.71 -16.56 -9.26
N LYS A 56 1.76 -16.25 -8.49
CA LYS A 56 2.56 -15.04 -8.67
C LYS A 56 3.69 -15.34 -9.66
N ARG A 57 3.66 -14.70 -10.82
CA ARG A 57 4.68 -14.82 -11.86
C ARG A 57 5.98 -14.11 -11.45
N PRO A 58 7.16 -14.56 -11.94
CA PRO A 58 8.41 -13.87 -11.73
C PRO A 58 8.35 -12.44 -12.29
N VAL A 59 8.99 -11.49 -11.60
CA VAL A 59 9.08 -10.08 -12.02
C VAL A 59 10.53 -9.77 -12.36
N VAL A 60 10.77 -9.32 -13.60
CA VAL A 60 12.10 -8.95 -14.08
C VAL A 60 12.46 -7.54 -13.61
N LYS A 61 13.72 -7.32 -13.19
CA LYS A 61 14.21 -6.00 -12.78
C LYS A 61 14.36 -5.08 -13.99
N GLY A 62 13.87 -3.85 -13.90
CA GLY A 62 13.93 -2.87 -14.98
C GLY A 62 15.34 -2.44 -15.44
N VAL A 63 16.37 -2.69 -14.63
CA VAL A 63 17.79 -2.44 -14.98
C VAL A 63 18.28 -3.44 -16.05
N VAL A 64 17.69 -4.64 -16.10
CA VAL A 64 18.07 -5.71 -17.03
C VAL A 64 17.42 -5.54 -18.41
N MET A 65 16.34 -4.75 -18.49
CA MET A 65 15.53 -4.59 -19.70
C MET A 65 16.22 -3.69 -20.75
N SER A 66 15.63 -3.60 -21.94
CA SER A 66 16.07 -2.64 -22.96
C SER A 66 15.62 -1.21 -22.62
N SER A 67 16.21 -0.20 -23.27
CA SER A 67 15.89 1.21 -23.04
C SER A 67 14.48 1.58 -23.48
N VAL A 68 13.90 0.81 -24.40
CA VAL A 68 12.52 0.95 -24.88
C VAL A 68 11.55 0.47 -23.79
N ASP A 69 11.87 -0.63 -23.13
CA ASP A 69 10.98 -1.29 -22.17
C ASP A 69 11.03 -0.68 -20.77
N HIS A 70 12.19 -0.15 -20.36
CA HIS A 70 12.33 0.44 -19.04
C HIS A 70 13.25 1.67 -19.03
N PRO A 71 12.91 2.74 -18.29
CA PRO A 71 13.77 3.92 -18.13
C PRO A 71 15.17 3.68 -17.53
N HIS A 72 15.45 2.45 -17.09
CA HIS A 72 16.73 2.03 -16.49
C HIS A 72 17.48 1.01 -17.36
N GLY A 73 16.91 0.61 -18.50
CA GLY A 73 17.41 -0.46 -19.35
C GLY A 73 18.52 -0.02 -20.31
N ARG A 74 19.58 0.62 -19.79
CA ARG A 74 20.65 1.18 -20.63
C ARG A 74 22.02 0.97 -20.00
N GLY A 75 22.97 0.52 -20.81
CA GLY A 75 24.40 0.43 -20.47
C GLY A 75 25.00 -0.91 -20.88
N GLU A 76 26.31 -0.91 -21.11
CA GLU A 76 27.09 -2.14 -21.31
C GLU A 76 27.27 -2.83 -19.95
N GLY A 77 26.94 -4.12 -19.85
CA GLY A 77 27.04 -4.87 -18.60
C GLY A 77 26.02 -4.44 -17.53
N ARG A 78 26.41 -4.51 -16.25
CA ARG A 78 25.54 -4.14 -15.12
C ARG A 78 25.58 -2.63 -14.90
N ALA A 79 24.55 -1.92 -15.36
CA ALA A 79 24.49 -0.46 -15.27
C ALA A 79 23.89 0.04 -13.93
N PRO A 80 24.41 1.16 -13.38
CA PRO A 80 23.69 1.92 -12.36
C PRO A 80 22.48 2.65 -12.97
N ILE A 81 21.54 3.10 -12.14
CA ILE A 81 20.28 3.73 -12.58
C ILE A 81 20.49 4.96 -13.50
N GLY A 82 21.61 5.67 -13.38
CA GLY A 82 21.97 6.79 -14.26
C GLY A 82 21.01 7.99 -14.23
N ARG A 83 20.10 8.05 -13.26
CA ARG A 83 19.07 9.10 -13.11
C ARG A 83 19.00 9.57 -11.65
N LYS A 84 18.65 10.85 -11.45
CA LYS A 84 18.53 11.47 -10.11
C LYS A 84 17.57 10.75 -9.15
N LYS A 85 16.53 10.10 -9.68
CA LYS A 85 15.56 9.30 -8.91
C LYS A 85 15.20 8.02 -9.66
N PRO A 86 14.98 6.91 -8.96
CA PRO A 86 14.43 5.71 -9.57
C PRO A 86 13.01 5.96 -10.08
N LYS A 87 12.70 5.40 -11.24
CA LYS A 87 11.44 5.56 -11.96
C LYS A 87 10.72 4.22 -12.14
N THR A 88 9.41 4.28 -12.27
CA THR A 88 8.56 3.18 -12.73
C THR A 88 8.79 2.93 -14.23
N PRO A 89 8.29 1.81 -14.79
CA PRO A 89 8.32 1.57 -16.24
C PRO A 89 7.74 2.75 -17.05
N TRP A 90 6.69 3.40 -16.54
CA TRP A 90 6.05 4.58 -17.15
C TRP A 90 6.70 5.93 -16.79
N GLY A 91 7.87 5.93 -16.15
CA GLY A 91 8.66 7.15 -15.93
C GLY A 91 8.33 7.96 -14.66
N TYR A 92 7.38 7.54 -13.83
CA TYR A 92 7.07 8.23 -12.57
C TYR A 92 8.10 7.91 -11.48
N PRO A 93 8.49 8.86 -10.61
CA PRO A 93 9.38 8.58 -9.48
C PRO A 93 8.80 7.57 -8.49
N THR A 94 9.58 6.57 -8.09
CA THR A 94 9.13 5.53 -7.13
C THR A 94 9.35 5.92 -5.67
N LEU A 95 10.42 6.67 -5.39
CA LEU A 95 10.77 7.08 -4.03
C LEU A 95 10.24 8.48 -3.72
N GLY A 96 9.64 8.62 -2.53
CA GLY A 96 9.19 9.90 -1.95
C GLY A 96 7.95 10.54 -2.58
N ARG A 97 7.51 10.11 -3.78
CA ARG A 97 6.31 10.64 -4.42
C ARG A 97 5.04 10.08 -3.75
N ARG A 98 4.21 10.95 -3.16
CA ARG A 98 2.89 10.58 -2.65
C ARG A 98 1.91 10.41 -3.82
N SER A 99 1.31 9.22 -3.96
CA SER A 99 0.37 8.90 -5.05
C SER A 99 -1.10 9.15 -4.71
N ARG A 100 -1.45 9.43 -3.45
CA ARG A 100 -2.83 9.74 -3.05
C ARG A 100 -3.29 11.05 -3.71
N LYS A 101 -4.43 11.01 -4.40
CA LYS A 101 -5.09 12.19 -4.99
C LYS A 101 -5.38 13.23 -3.89
N ARG A 102 -5.07 14.50 -4.18
CA ARG A 102 -5.43 15.63 -3.30
C ARG A 102 -6.95 15.82 -3.32
N ASN A 103 -7.53 16.20 -2.19
CA ASN A 103 -8.96 16.51 -2.03
C ASN A 103 -9.89 15.33 -2.34
N LYS A 104 -9.57 14.14 -1.82
CA LYS A 104 -10.47 12.99 -1.90
C LYS A 104 -11.54 13.12 -0.81
N TYR A 105 -12.79 12.71 -1.09
CA TYR A 105 -13.90 12.74 -0.11
C TYR A 105 -13.54 12.13 1.26
N SER A 106 -12.70 11.10 1.26
CA SER A 106 -12.23 10.40 2.46
C SER A 106 -11.13 11.13 3.25
N ASP A 107 -10.61 12.27 2.79
CA ASP A 107 -9.52 12.99 3.46
C ASP A 107 -9.95 13.51 4.85
N ASN A 108 -11.22 13.92 5.00
CA ASN A 108 -11.78 14.38 6.28
C ASN A 108 -11.87 13.27 7.34
N LEU A 109 -11.87 12.00 6.92
CA LEU A 109 -11.96 10.84 7.81
C LEU A 109 -10.59 10.36 8.32
N ILE A 110 -9.49 10.96 7.85
CA ILE A 110 -8.12 10.53 8.20
C ILE A 110 -7.52 11.49 9.21
N LEU A 111 -7.46 11.06 10.46
CA LEU A 111 -6.87 11.87 11.55
C LEU A 111 -5.33 11.94 11.47
N ARG A 112 -4.67 10.83 11.13
CA ARG A 112 -3.21 10.77 11.04
C ARG A 112 -2.77 9.84 9.93
N ARG A 113 -1.76 10.27 9.16
CA ARG A 113 -1.11 9.41 8.17
C ARG A 113 -0.19 8.41 8.87
N ARG A 114 -0.19 7.18 8.37
CA ARG A 114 0.72 6.13 8.80
C ARG A 114 2.18 6.55 8.57
N SER A 115 3.03 6.34 9.59
CA SER A 115 4.49 6.37 9.41
C SER A 115 4.90 5.10 8.66
N LYS A 116 5.67 5.27 7.59
CA LYS A 116 6.26 4.16 6.84
C LYS A 116 7.64 3.85 7.37
#